data_AF-A0A2V7IAT4-F1
#
_entry.id   AF-A0A2V7IAT4-F1
#
_cell.length_a   1.000
_cell.length_b   1.000
_cell.length_c   1.000
_cell.angle_alpha   90.00
_cell.angle_beta   90.00
_cell.angle_gamma   90.00
#
_symmetry.space_group_name_H-M   'P 1'
#
loop_
_entity.id
_entity.type
_entity.pdbx_description
1 polymer ?
#
loop_
_entity_poly.entity_id
_entity_poly.type
_entity_poly.pdbx_seq_one_letter_code
_entity_poly.pdbx_strand_id
1 'polypeptide(L)' 'MESTAKRPRISVDVMPEVRRRLRLAAAKRDLTVRQYVLDAIEERLREDLGDEDEGVSALTGKADPVLAELWDN' A
#
# COMPACT_ATOMS: atom_id res chain seq x y z
N MET A 1 -4.24 26.75 9.37
CA MET A 1 -2.99 26.34 8.70
C MET A 1 -3.02 24.83 8.67
N GLU A 2 -3.39 24.26 7.54
CA GLU A 2 -3.46 22.80 7.35
C GLU A 2 -2.02 22.27 7.42
N SER A 3 -1.70 21.52 8.47
CA SER A 3 -0.40 20.87 8.59
C SER A 3 -0.32 19.84 7.47
N THR A 4 0.44 20.13 6.40
CA THR A 4 0.75 19.15 5.37
C THR A 4 1.50 18.00 6.05
N ALA A 5 0.78 16.94 6.45
CA ALA A 5 1.36 15.78 7.09
C ALA A 5 2.44 15.24 6.14
N LYS A 6 3.70 15.35 6.54
CA LYS A 6 4.82 14.92 5.71
C LYS A 6 4.67 13.43 5.49
N ARG A 7 4.67 12.99 4.22
CA ARG A 7 4.63 11.56 3.90
C ARG A 7 5.78 10.86 4.62
N PRO A 8 5.52 9.75 5.34
CA PRO A 8 6.57 9.02 6.03
C PRO A 8 7.58 8.50 5.00
N ARG A 9 8.87 8.58 5.33
CA ARG A 9 9.96 8.10 4.48
C ARG A 9 10.47 6.77 5.03
N ILE A 10 10.48 5.76 4.16
CA ILE A 10 11.15 4.48 4.42
C ILE A 10 12.49 4.49 3.68
N SER A 11 13.57 4.14 4.38
CA SER A 11 14.91 3.97 3.80
C SER A 11 15.35 2.53 4.00
N VAL A 12 15.78 1.87 2.93
CA VAL A 12 16.23 0.48 2.94
C VAL A 12 17.61 0.42 2.32
N ASP A 13 18.60 0.00 3.11
CA ASP A 13 19.93 -0.27 2.59
C ASP A 13 19.91 -1.57 1.79
N VAL A 14 20.46 -1.52 0.58
CA VAL A 14 20.45 -2.65 -0.35
C VAL A 14 21.84 -2.91 -0.88
N MET A 15 22.15 -4.19 -1.11
CA MET A 15 23.40 -4.56 -1.76
C MET A 15 23.48 -4.00 -3.19
N PRO A 16 24.68 -3.73 -3.74
CA PRO A 16 24.86 -3.20 -5.08
C PRO A 16 24.15 -4.01 -6.17
N GLU A 17 24.10 -5.33 -6.03
CA GLU A 17 23.47 -6.27 -6.96
C GLU A 17 21.94 -6.09 -6.98
N VAL A 18 21.34 -5.80 -5.83
CA VAL A 18 19.90 -5.49 -5.73
C VAL A 18 19.61 -4.16 -6.40
N ARG A 19 20.42 -3.13 -6.10
CA ARG A 19 20.29 -1.81 -6.73
C ARG A 19 20.43 -1.87 -8.25
N ARG A 20 21.34 -2.70 -8.78
CA ARG A 20 21.51 -2.93 -10.22
C ARG A 20 20.25 -3.57 -10.82
N ARG A 21 19.71 -4.60 -10.17
CA ARG A 21 18.47 -5.27 -10.62
C ARG A 21 17.27 -4.31 -10.62
N LEU A 22 17.11 -3.51 -9.58
CA LEU A 22 16.05 -2.48 -9.51
C LEU A 22 16.13 -1.50 -10.68
N ARG A 23 17.33 -1.00 -11.00
CA ARG A 23 17.52 -0.10 -12.15
C ARG A 23 17.16 -0.75 -13.48
N LEU A 24 17.58 -1.99 -13.71
CA LEU A 24 17.27 -2.71 -14.93
C LEU A 24 15.76 -2.95 -15.07
N ALA A 25 15.09 -3.33 -13.98
CA ALA A 25 13.66 -3.59 -14.00
C ALA A 25 12.84 -2.31 -14.20
N ALA A 26 13.23 -1.21 -13.55
CA ALA A 26 12.62 0.11 -13.74
C ALA A 26 12.79 0.59 -15.19
N ALA A 27 14.00 0.49 -15.76
CA ALA A 27 14.28 0.89 -17.13
C ALA A 27 13.48 0.07 -18.17
N LYS A 28 13.30 -1.24 -17.94
CA LYS A 28 12.46 -2.09 -18.82
C LYS A 28 11.00 -1.65 -18.88
N ARG A 29 10.51 -0.96 -17.85
CA ARG A 29 9.12 -0.50 -17.73
C ARG A 29 8.96 1.00 -17.97
N ASP A 30 10.04 1.69 -18.35
CA ASP A 30 10.10 3.16 -18.48
C ASP A 30 9.68 3.91 -17.19
N LEU A 31 10.08 3.36 -16.03
CA LEU A 31 9.79 3.93 -14.72
C LEU A 31 11.07 4.44 -14.06
N THR A 32 10.92 5.43 -13.18
CA THR A 32 11.98 5.74 -12.21
C THR A 32 12.13 4.59 -11.22
N VAL A 33 13.33 4.42 -10.64
CA VAL A 33 13.56 3.41 -9.59
C VAL A 33 12.58 3.60 -8.41
N ARG A 34 12.25 4.84 -8.05
CA ARG A 34 11.31 5.15 -6.99
C ARG A 34 9.91 4.62 -7.33
N GLN A 35 9.39 4.92 -8.52
CA GLN A 35 8.07 4.45 -8.95
C GLN A 35 8.04 2.93 -8.97
N TYR A 36 9.01 2.31 -9.64
CA TYR A 36 9.11 0.86 -9.70
C TYR A 36 9.07 0.19 -8.31
N VAL A 37 9.81 0.74 -7.34
CA VAL A 37 9.84 0.21 -5.97
C VAL A 37 8.51 0.41 -5.26
N LEU A 38 7.88 1.58 -5.41
CA LEU A 38 6.57 1.83 -4.80
C LEU A 38 5.49 0.92 -5.39
N ASP A 39 5.41 0.83 -6.71
CA ASP A 39 4.44 -0.02 -7.40
C ASP A 39 4.61 -1.48 -6.98
N ALA A 40 5.86 -1.97 -6.89
CA ALA A 40 6.14 -3.34 -6.45
C ALA A 40 5.79 -3.58 -4.97
N ILE A 41 5.95 -2.57 -4.10
CA ILE A 41 5.53 -2.66 -2.70
C ILE A 41 4.01 -2.68 -2.62
N GLU A 42 3.31 -1.79 -3.32
CA GLU A 42 1.84 -1.71 -3.33
C GLU A 42 1.21 -2.98 -3.90
N GLU A 43 1.76 -3.53 -5.00
CA GLU A 43 1.33 -4.81 -5.58
C GLU A 43 1.49 -5.95 -4.58
N ARG A 44 2.64 -6.04 -3.91
CA ARG A 44 2.88 -7.06 -2.88
C ARG A 44 1.97 -6.89 -1.67
N LEU A 45 1.75 -5.67 -1.20
CA LEU A 45 0.86 -5.41 -0.08
C LEU A 45 -0.59 -5.78 -0.43
N ARG A 46 -1.05 -5.51 -1.65
CA ARG A 46 -2.36 -5.97 -2.12
C ARG A 46 -2.46 -7.49 -2.13
N GLU A 47 -1.42 -8.19 -2.59
CA GLU A 47 -1.37 -9.65 -2.55
C GLU A 47 -1.39 -10.20 -1.11
N ASP A 48 -0.67 -9.56 -0.21
CA ASP A 48 -0.47 -10.04 1.17
C ASP A 48 -1.65 -9.68 2.10
N LEU A 49 -2.31 -8.53 1.89
CA LEU A 49 -3.38 -8.00 2.75
C LEU A 49 -4.78 -8.03 2.10
N GLY A 50 -4.87 -8.31 0.80
CA GLY A 50 -6.08 -8.08 -0.01
C GLY A 50 -6.25 -6.61 -0.40
N ASP A 51 -7.21 -6.31 -1.29
CA ASP A 51 -7.58 -4.92 -1.56
C ASP A 51 -8.27 -4.34 -0.32
N GLU A 52 -7.58 -3.44 0.41
CA GLU A 52 -8.17 -2.71 1.53
C GLU A 52 -9.42 -1.91 1.11
N ASP A 53 -9.52 -1.53 -0.18
CA ASP A 53 -10.68 -0.85 -0.75
C ASP A 53 -11.94 -1.74 -0.81
N GLU A 54 -11.80 -3.07 -0.94
CA GLU A 54 -12.93 -3.99 -0.78
C GLU A 54 -13.27 -4.21 0.71
N GLY A 55 -12.28 -4.18 1.60
CA GLY A 55 -12.46 -4.37 3.04
C GLY A 55 -13.26 -3.24 3.72
N VAL A 56 -13.02 -1.98 3.36
CA VAL A 56 -13.74 -0.83 3.95
C VAL A 56 -15.17 -0.72 3.38
N SER A 57 -15.41 -1.13 2.13
CA SER A 57 -16.75 -1.19 1.55
C SER A 57 -17.57 -2.41 2.04
N ALA A 58 -16.91 -3.56 2.27
CA ALA A 58 -17.56 -4.76 2.80
C ALA A 58 -17.92 -4.66 4.29
N LEU A 59 -17.17 -3.88 5.08
CA LEU A 59 -17.47 -3.64 6.50
C LEU A 59 -18.58 -2.61 6.74
N THR A 60 -19.01 -1.87 5.72
CA THR A 60 -20.05 -0.83 5.86
C THR A 60 -21.34 -1.10 5.07
N GLY A 61 -21.38 -2.13 4.21
CA GLY A 61 -22.53 -2.40 3.32
C GLY A 61 -23.48 -3.53 3.73
N LYS A 62 -23.11 -4.38 4.70
CA LYS A 62 -24.00 -5.39 5.31
C LYS A 62 -23.75 -5.41 6.82
N ALA A 63 -24.16 -4.34 7.49
CA ALA A 63 -24.44 -4.43 8.91
C ALA A 63 -25.49 -5.53 9.09
N ASP A 64 -25.04 -6.66 9.62
CA ASP A 64 -25.90 -7.65 10.24
C ASP A 64 -26.80 -6.91 11.25
N PRO A 65 -28.13 -6.98 11.16
CA PRO A 65 -29.03 -6.26 12.07
C PRO A 65 -28.76 -6.58 13.55
N VAL A 66 -28.07 -7.68 13.85
CA VAL A 66 -27.67 -8.05 15.21
C VAL A 66 -26.53 -7.18 15.77
N LEU A 67 -25.68 -6.60 14.91
CA LEU A 67 -24.55 -5.77 15.35
C LEU A 67 -24.93 -4.31 15.66
N ALA A 68 -26.11 -3.84 15.24
CA ALA A 68 -26.58 -2.50 15.59
C ALA A 68 -27.00 -2.40 17.07
N GLU A 69 -27.59 -3.45 17.64
CA GLU A 69 -28.05 -3.44 19.05
C GLU A 69 -26.91 -3.48 20.07
N LEU A 70 -25.70 -3.93 19.67
CA LEU A 70 -24.56 -4.05 20.57
C LEU A 70 -23.73 -2.77 20.74
N TRP A 71 -24.00 -1.74 19.94
CA TRP A 71 -23.30 -0.45 19.99
C TRP A 71 -24.05 0.63 20.76
N ASP A 72 -25.30 0.39 21.18
CA ASP A 72 -26.11 1.32 21.97
C ASP A 72 -25.91 1.18 23.50
N ASN A 73 -24.75 0.67 23.94
CA ASN A 73 -24.39 0.60 25.37
C ASN A 73 -22.95 1.01 25.65
#